data_AF-A0A9N8Z8X2-F1
#
_entry.id   AF-A0A9N8Z8X2-F1
#
_cell.length_a   1.000
_cell.length_b   1.000
_cell.length_c   1.000
_cell.angle_alpha   90.00
_cell.angle_beta   90.00
_cell.angle_gamma   90.00
#
_symmetry.space_group_name_H-M   'P 1'
#
loop_
_entity.id
_entity.type
_entity.pdbx_description
1 polymer ?
#
loop_
_entity_poly.entity_id
_entity_poly.type
_entity_poly.pdbx_seq_one_letter_code
_entity_poly.pdbx_strand_id
1 'polypeptide(L)'
;MSRVNRATLSLSRINRFMKDKDGGQTCVFVGTVVDDDRLLDFNLKNTVCALRFTKTAKARILKAGGEVITFDELAKRAPTGSKTVLLRGKRSGRKALKHFGNGPKSHSKYVLVCFREEGTGRKSGCLDYGLLMFESRELYNEWFPRVSQT
;
A
#
# COMPACT_ATOMS: atom_id res chain seq x y z
N MET A 1 14.69 -0.52 -12.10
CA MET A 1 13.69 -0.12 -11.07
C MET A 1 14.32 -0.09 -9.69
N SER A 2 14.13 0.99 -8.93
CA SER A 2 14.55 1.07 -7.51
C SER A 2 13.88 -0.02 -6.65
N ARG A 3 14.46 -0.35 -5.50
CA ARG A 3 13.88 -1.33 -4.55
C ARG A 3 12.47 -0.89 -4.11
N VAL A 4 12.28 0.40 -3.89
CA VAL A 4 10.97 0.99 -3.63
C VAL A 4 10.03 0.72 -4.79
N ASN A 5 10.44 0.70 -6.05
CA ASN A 5 9.49 0.44 -7.14
C ASN A 5 9.22 -1.06 -7.39
N ARG A 6 10.02 -1.96 -6.84
CA ARG A 6 9.83 -3.42 -6.88
C ARG A 6 9.19 -3.93 -5.58
N ALA A 7 7.90 -3.66 -5.40
CA ALA A 7 7.11 -4.17 -4.26
C ALA A 7 7.05 -5.70 -4.31
N THR A 8 7.21 -6.38 -3.18
CA THR A 8 7.14 -7.86 -3.09
C THR A 8 5.80 -8.41 -3.56
N LEU A 9 5.79 -9.68 -4.00
CA LEU A 9 4.58 -10.42 -4.35
C LEU A 9 4.36 -11.60 -3.41
N SER A 10 3.11 -11.81 -2.99
CA SER A 10 2.69 -12.96 -2.19
C SER A 10 2.21 -14.11 -3.07
N LEU A 11 2.35 -15.36 -2.57
CA LEU A 11 1.82 -16.56 -3.23
C LEU A 11 0.30 -16.48 -3.45
N SER A 12 -0.44 -15.93 -2.49
CA SER A 12 -1.89 -15.71 -2.60
C SER A 12 -2.28 -14.84 -3.79
N ARG A 13 -1.45 -13.86 -4.14
CA ARG A 13 -1.68 -12.97 -5.28
C ARG A 13 -1.35 -13.66 -6.59
N ILE A 14 -0.28 -14.46 -6.63
CA ILE A 14 0.04 -15.32 -7.77
C ILE A 14 -1.13 -16.28 -8.03
N ASN A 15 -1.67 -16.90 -6.98
CA ASN A 15 -2.80 -17.83 -7.10
C ASN A 15 -3.99 -17.15 -7.77
N ARG A 16 -4.40 -15.98 -7.29
CA ARG A 16 -5.53 -15.23 -7.87
C ARG A 16 -5.36 -14.91 -9.36
N PHE A 17 -4.16 -14.50 -9.80
CA PHE A 17 -3.95 -14.12 -11.21
C PHE A 17 -3.79 -15.31 -12.15
N MET A 18 -3.43 -16.48 -11.61
CA MET A 18 -3.22 -17.68 -12.42
C MET A 18 -4.46 -18.58 -12.47
N LYS A 19 -5.46 -18.36 -11.61
CA LYS A 19 -6.74 -19.09 -11.66
C LYS A 19 -7.45 -19.00 -13.01
N ASP A 20 -7.34 -17.85 -13.67
CA ASP A 20 -8.05 -17.59 -14.93
C ASP A 20 -7.23 -18.02 -16.16
N LYS A 21 -6.06 -18.68 -15.95
CA LYS A 21 -5.07 -18.92 -16.99
C LYS A 21 -4.63 -20.38 -17.02
N ASP A 22 -5.37 -21.21 -17.73
CA ASP A 22 -5.19 -22.67 -17.76
C ASP A 22 -4.12 -23.17 -18.76
N GLY A 23 -3.34 -22.28 -19.36
CA GLY A 23 -2.52 -22.58 -20.55
C GLY A 23 -1.01 -22.76 -20.32
N GLY A 24 -0.57 -23.44 -19.25
CA GLY A 24 0.86 -23.73 -19.01
C GLY A 24 1.76 -22.48 -18.99
N GLN A 25 1.19 -21.34 -18.59
CA GLN A 25 1.87 -20.06 -18.65
C GLN A 25 2.83 -19.91 -17.47
N THR A 26 4.02 -19.37 -17.74
CA THR A 26 5.00 -19.10 -16.69
C THR A 26 4.68 -17.76 -16.02
N CYS A 27 4.53 -17.75 -14.71
CA CYS A 27 4.31 -16.54 -13.93
C CYS A 27 5.64 -15.84 -13.70
N VAL A 28 5.82 -14.61 -14.21
CA VAL A 28 7.09 -13.90 -14.15
C VAL A 28 6.97 -12.67 -13.27
N PHE A 29 7.88 -12.53 -12.31
CA PHE A 29 7.92 -11.40 -11.41
C PHE A 29 9.32 -10.84 -11.19
N VAL A 30 9.49 -9.55 -11.50
CA VAL A 30 10.75 -8.83 -11.27
C VAL A 30 10.81 -8.31 -9.82
N GLY A 31 11.13 -9.19 -8.88
CA GLY A 31 11.29 -8.84 -7.47
C GLY A 31 11.42 -10.06 -6.55
N THR A 32 11.05 -9.88 -5.28
CA THR A 32 11.05 -10.96 -4.28
C THR A 32 9.65 -11.54 -4.11
N VAL A 33 9.53 -12.86 -4.25
CA VAL A 33 8.31 -13.62 -3.94
C VAL A 33 8.38 -14.05 -2.48
N VAL A 34 7.29 -13.80 -1.77
CA VAL A 34 7.12 -14.05 -0.33
C VAL A 34 5.96 -15.00 -0.13
N ASP A 35 6.08 -15.77 0.94
CA ASP A 35 5.07 -16.71 1.38
C ASP A 35 3.84 -16.03 2.01
N ASP A 36 2.71 -16.72 2.05
CA ASP A 36 1.50 -16.24 2.70
C ASP A 36 0.82 -17.39 3.45
N ASP A 37 1.03 -17.46 4.76
CA ASP A 37 0.56 -18.53 5.67
C ASP A 37 -0.97 -18.64 5.71
N ARG A 38 -1.67 -17.57 5.34
CA ARG A 38 -3.14 -17.54 5.29
C ARG A 38 -3.70 -18.39 4.16
N LEU A 39 -2.88 -18.74 3.17
CA LEU A 39 -3.27 -19.63 2.09
C LEU A 39 -2.93 -21.06 2.48
N LEU A 40 -3.96 -21.82 2.86
CA LEU A 40 -3.84 -23.24 3.24
C LEU A 40 -3.52 -24.11 2.02
N ASP A 41 -4.29 -23.95 0.95
CA ASP A 41 -4.15 -24.74 -0.27
C ASP A 41 -3.52 -23.92 -1.40
N PHE A 42 -2.24 -24.21 -1.67
CA PHE A 42 -1.56 -23.75 -2.87
C PHE A 42 -1.53 -24.91 -3.88
N ASN A 43 -2.61 -25.06 -4.65
CA ASN A 43 -2.80 -26.21 -5.56
C ASN A 43 -2.42 -25.92 -7.02
N LEU A 44 -1.55 -24.94 -7.24
CA LEU A 44 -1.19 -24.51 -8.59
C LEU A 44 0.15 -25.10 -9.03
N LYS A 45 0.11 -25.98 -10.03
CA LYS A 45 1.28 -26.52 -10.74
C LYS A 45 1.87 -25.49 -11.72
N ASN A 46 2.08 -24.28 -11.23
CA ASN A 46 2.59 -23.18 -12.04
C ASN A 46 4.10 -23.10 -11.96
N THR A 47 4.71 -22.80 -13.08
CA THR A 47 6.10 -22.37 -13.16
C THR A 47 6.17 -20.90 -12.72
N VAL A 48 6.95 -20.59 -11.68
CA VAL A 48 7.11 -19.25 -11.14
C VAL A 48 8.56 -18.80 -11.33
N CYS A 49 8.75 -17.71 -12.07
CA CYS A 49 10.04 -17.05 -12.28
C CYS A 49 10.15 -15.78 -11.45
N ALA A 50 11.21 -15.64 -10.66
CA ALA A 50 11.50 -14.39 -9.94
C ALA A 50 13.00 -14.15 -9.70
N LEU A 51 13.36 -12.93 -9.25
CA LEU A 51 14.74 -12.60 -8.88
C LEU A 51 15.14 -13.25 -7.55
N ARG A 52 14.25 -13.25 -6.56
CA ARG A 52 14.49 -13.83 -5.24
C ARG A 52 13.22 -14.50 -4.72
N PHE A 53 13.40 -15.58 -3.97
CA PHE A 53 12.33 -16.26 -3.27
C PHE A 53 12.69 -16.41 -1.80
N THR A 54 11.70 -16.32 -0.90
CA THR A 54 11.89 -16.74 0.49
C THR A 54 12.01 -18.26 0.57
N LYS A 55 12.74 -18.76 1.58
CA LYS A 55 12.95 -20.21 1.78
C LYS A 55 11.62 -20.97 1.87
N THR A 56 10.68 -20.41 2.62
CA THR A 56 9.34 -20.99 2.83
C THR A 56 8.49 -20.99 1.56
N ALA A 57 8.53 -19.90 0.77
CA ALA A 57 7.82 -19.83 -0.49
C ALA A 57 8.33 -20.86 -1.50
N LYS A 58 9.67 -21.05 -1.59
CA LYS A 58 10.24 -22.10 -2.44
C LYS A 58 9.73 -23.48 -2.04
N ALA A 59 9.75 -23.80 -0.74
CA ALA A 59 9.31 -25.09 -0.24
C ALA A 59 7.82 -25.35 -0.56
N ARG A 60 6.95 -24.35 -0.44
CA ARG A 60 5.53 -24.51 -0.79
C ARG A 60 5.28 -24.70 -2.28
N ILE A 61 5.97 -23.95 -3.13
CA ILE A 61 5.83 -24.10 -4.59
C ILE A 61 6.27 -25.51 -5.02
N LEU A 62 7.40 -25.98 -4.50
CA LEU A 62 7.90 -27.33 -4.77
C LEU A 62 6.97 -28.42 -4.23
N LYS A 63 6.43 -28.24 -3.01
CA LYS A 63 5.45 -29.17 -2.41
C LYS A 63 4.17 -29.29 -3.24
N ALA A 64 3.74 -28.22 -3.88
CA ALA A 64 2.60 -28.21 -4.79
C ALA A 64 2.87 -28.85 -6.16
N GLY A 65 4.11 -29.28 -6.43
CA GLY A 65 4.53 -29.79 -7.74
C GLY A 65 4.71 -28.69 -8.78
N GLY A 66 4.93 -27.44 -8.37
CA GLY A 66 5.29 -26.33 -9.24
C GLY A 66 6.82 -26.20 -9.39
N GLU A 67 7.24 -25.45 -10.41
CA GLU A 67 8.65 -25.19 -10.69
C GLU A 67 9.05 -23.77 -10.27
N VAL A 68 10.20 -23.65 -9.62
CA VAL A 68 10.81 -22.36 -9.26
C VAL A 68 11.94 -22.08 -10.22
N ILE A 69 11.81 -20.99 -10.99
CA ILE A 69 12.72 -20.64 -12.08
C ILE A 69 13.43 -19.30 -11.83
N THR A 70 14.65 -19.20 -12.34
CA THR A 70 15.41 -17.94 -12.40
C THR A 70 15.27 -17.25 -13.76
N PHE A 71 15.59 -15.96 -13.84
CA PHE A 71 15.52 -15.24 -15.11
C PHE A 71 16.47 -15.79 -16.19
N ASP A 72 17.59 -16.38 -15.78
CA ASP A 72 18.57 -16.95 -16.71
C ASP A 72 18.03 -18.24 -17.35
N GLU A 73 17.34 -19.06 -16.57
CA GLU A 73 16.62 -20.24 -17.06
C GLU A 73 15.43 -19.85 -17.93
N LEU A 74 14.69 -18.80 -17.55
CA LEU A 74 13.59 -18.28 -18.36
C LEU A 74 14.09 -17.80 -19.73
N ALA A 75 15.22 -17.11 -19.78
CA ALA A 75 15.81 -16.63 -21.03
C ALA A 75 16.18 -17.77 -21.99
N LYS A 76 16.61 -18.93 -21.45
CA LYS A 76 16.88 -20.13 -22.25
C LYS A 76 15.61 -20.76 -22.79
N ARG A 77 14.54 -20.84 -21.97
CA ARG A 77 13.27 -21.49 -22.36
C ARG A 77 12.44 -20.63 -23.31
N ALA A 78 12.34 -19.33 -23.02
CA ALA A 78 11.51 -18.38 -23.74
C ALA A 78 12.23 -17.03 -23.88
N PRO A 79 13.21 -16.92 -24.82
CA PRO A 79 14.00 -15.69 -25.00
C PRO A 79 13.14 -14.48 -25.39
N THR A 80 12.03 -14.70 -26.10
CA THR A 80 11.06 -13.67 -26.48
C THR A 80 9.96 -13.43 -25.43
N GLY A 81 9.94 -14.21 -24.33
CA GLY A 81 8.91 -14.10 -23.30
C GLY A 81 7.54 -14.68 -23.68
N SER A 82 7.46 -15.51 -24.73
CA SER A 82 6.23 -16.21 -25.12
C SER A 82 5.63 -17.02 -23.97
N LYS A 83 4.29 -17.02 -23.85
CA LYS A 83 3.54 -17.75 -22.81
C LYS A 83 3.90 -17.36 -21.36
N THR A 84 4.28 -16.11 -21.13
CA THR A 84 4.55 -15.59 -19.78
C THR A 84 3.48 -14.61 -19.30
N VAL A 85 3.28 -14.57 -17.98
CA VAL A 85 2.40 -13.61 -17.30
C VAL A 85 3.24 -12.72 -16.42
N LEU A 86 3.43 -11.46 -16.82
CA LEU A 86 4.17 -10.48 -16.04
C LEU A 86 3.30 -9.92 -14.93
N LEU A 87 3.65 -10.20 -13.68
CA LEU A 87 2.95 -9.66 -12.52
C LEU A 87 3.68 -8.46 -11.92
N ARG A 88 2.92 -7.60 -11.24
CA ARG A 88 3.46 -6.48 -10.44
C ARG A 88 2.89 -6.50 -9.02
N GLY A 89 3.77 -6.25 -8.06
CA GLY A 89 3.40 -6.10 -6.65
C GLY A 89 2.55 -4.85 -6.36
N LYS A 90 1.73 -4.91 -5.30
CA LYS A 90 0.90 -3.78 -4.88
C LYS A 90 1.79 -2.65 -4.33
N ARG A 91 1.80 -1.51 -5.01
CA ARG A 91 2.57 -0.32 -4.58
C ARG A 91 1.82 0.54 -3.57
N SER A 92 0.50 0.67 -3.72
CA SER A 92 -0.37 1.57 -2.95
C SER A 92 -0.42 1.30 -1.44
N GLY A 93 -0.16 0.08 -0.97
CA GLY A 93 -0.33 -0.30 0.44
C GLY A 93 0.72 0.24 1.43
N ARG A 94 1.63 1.12 1.00
CA ARG A 94 2.76 1.59 1.82
C ARG A 94 2.33 2.63 2.85
N LYS A 95 2.96 2.60 4.03
CA LYS A 95 2.77 3.63 5.05
C LYS A 95 3.08 5.03 4.50
N ALA A 96 4.21 5.20 3.81
CA ALA A 96 4.59 6.46 3.15
C ALA A 96 3.47 7.00 2.22
N LEU A 97 2.84 6.13 1.42
CA LEU A 97 1.79 6.55 0.50
C LEU A 97 0.50 7.02 1.20
N LYS A 98 0.27 6.62 2.46
CA LYS A 98 -0.88 7.08 3.26
C LYS A 98 -0.73 8.50 3.77
N HIS A 99 0.50 9.04 3.77
CA HIS A 99 0.81 10.40 4.21
C HIS A 99 0.75 11.41 3.05
N PHE A 100 0.78 10.95 1.78
CA PHE A 100 0.72 11.86 0.64
C PHE A 100 -0.70 12.39 0.40
N GLY A 101 -0.80 13.62 -0.10
CA GLY A 101 -2.06 14.25 -0.49
C GLY A 101 -2.89 14.73 0.70
N ASN A 102 -2.28 15.46 1.63
CA ASN A 102 -3.02 16.10 2.72
C ASN A 102 -3.77 17.33 2.20
N GLY A 103 -5.09 17.33 2.37
CA GLY A 103 -5.98 18.40 1.95
C GLY A 103 -7.40 18.22 2.48
N PRO A 104 -8.27 19.23 2.32
CA PRO A 104 -9.68 19.12 2.67
C PRO A 104 -10.32 17.95 1.88
N LYS A 105 -11.14 17.13 2.56
CA LYS A 105 -11.71 15.85 2.06
C LYS A 105 -10.69 14.71 1.84
N SER A 106 -9.42 14.87 2.20
CA SER A 106 -8.44 13.77 2.18
C SER A 106 -8.53 12.92 3.45
N HIS A 107 -8.41 11.60 3.30
CA HIS A 107 -8.26 10.66 4.43
C HIS A 107 -6.80 10.27 4.68
N SER A 108 -5.87 11.18 4.36
CA SER A 108 -4.45 10.98 4.63
C SER A 108 -4.23 10.95 6.15
N LYS A 109 -3.38 10.03 6.63
CA LYS A 109 -3.13 9.86 8.07
C LYS A 109 -1.76 10.41 8.36
N TYR A 110 -1.60 11.40 9.22
CA TYR A 110 -0.31 11.88 9.72
C TYR A 110 -0.32 11.73 11.24
N VAL A 111 0.36 10.70 11.75
CA VAL A 111 0.47 10.43 13.18
C VAL A 111 1.83 9.77 13.40
N LEU A 112 2.75 10.47 14.09
CA LEU A 112 4.10 9.97 14.42
C LEU A 112 4.09 9.07 15.68
N VAL A 113 3.17 9.34 16.60
CA VAL A 113 2.90 8.60 17.84
C VAL A 113 1.40 8.60 18.02
N CYS A 114 0.77 7.51 18.47
CA CYS A 114 -0.67 7.44 18.73
C CYS A 114 -1.12 8.37 19.88
N PHE A 115 -0.94 9.67 19.74
CA PHE A 115 -1.78 10.67 20.35
C PHE A 115 -2.97 10.89 19.42
N ARG A 116 -4.16 10.64 19.98
CA ARG A 116 -5.43 10.80 19.30
C ARG A 116 -5.69 12.30 19.15
N GLU A 117 -5.32 12.87 17.99
CA GLU A 117 -5.72 14.25 17.63
C GLU A 117 -7.23 14.30 17.37
N GLU A 118 -7.99 14.42 18.46
CA GLU A 118 -9.39 14.82 18.44
C GLU A 118 -9.49 16.34 18.58
N GLY A 119 -8.96 17.05 17.59
CA GLY A 119 -9.18 18.49 17.41
C GLY A 119 -10.46 18.78 16.60
N THR A 120 -10.94 20.01 16.75
CA THR A 120 -12.19 20.67 16.29
C THR A 120 -12.59 20.58 14.80
N GLY A 121 -11.90 19.78 13.97
CA GLY A 121 -12.13 19.72 12.51
C GLY A 121 -12.66 18.39 11.97
N ARG A 122 -12.75 17.32 12.77
CA ARG A 122 -13.18 15.97 12.29
C ARG A 122 -14.60 15.57 12.69
N LYS A 123 -15.23 16.28 13.61
CA LYS A 123 -16.59 16.01 14.09
C LYS A 123 -17.54 17.09 13.56
N SER A 124 -18.70 16.68 13.05
CA SER A 124 -19.75 17.57 12.53
C SER A 124 -20.36 18.49 13.59
N GLY A 125 -20.17 18.21 14.89
CA GLY A 125 -20.69 19.01 16.00
C GLY A 125 -19.74 20.08 16.55
N CYS A 126 -18.65 20.45 15.86
CA CYS A 126 -17.70 21.46 16.34
C CYS A 126 -17.86 22.85 15.70
N LEU A 127 -18.99 23.12 15.02
CA LEU A 127 -19.19 24.37 14.28
C LEU A 127 -19.83 25.52 15.06
N ASP A 128 -20.27 25.33 16.32
CA ASP A 128 -21.10 26.36 16.97
C ASP A 128 -20.36 27.36 17.88
N TYR A 129 -19.03 27.30 18.01
CA TYR A 129 -18.28 28.27 18.86
C TYR A 129 -16.99 28.80 18.23
N GLY A 130 -16.82 28.72 16.91
CA GLY A 130 -15.59 29.16 16.22
C GLY A 130 -15.70 30.45 15.41
N LEU A 131 -16.92 30.88 15.03
CA LEU A 131 -17.12 32.04 14.15
C LEU A 131 -17.57 33.31 14.89
N LEU A 132 -18.08 33.20 16.12
CA LEU A 132 -18.59 34.33 16.92
C LEU A 132 -17.50 35.15 17.65
N MET A 133 -16.23 35.05 17.22
CA MET A 133 -15.12 35.86 17.78
C MET A 133 -14.58 36.91 16.81
N PHE A 134 -15.27 37.15 15.68
CA PHE A 134 -14.94 38.27 14.78
C PHE A 134 -15.87 39.48 14.95
N GLU A 135 -17.03 39.29 15.59
CA GLU A 135 -18.06 40.34 15.74
C GLU A 135 -18.10 40.96 17.15
N SER A 136 -17.22 40.53 18.07
CA SER A 136 -17.12 41.09 19.44
C SER A 136 -15.97 42.09 19.63
N ARG A 137 -15.28 42.49 18.56
CA ARG A 137 -14.26 43.55 18.62
C ARG A 137 -14.82 44.96 18.44
N GLU A 138 -16.04 45.11 17.92
CA GLU A 138 -16.69 46.42 17.83
C GLU A 138 -17.30 46.84 19.18
N LEU A 139 -17.82 45.90 19.97
CA LEU A 139 -18.49 46.21 21.25
C LEU A 139 -17.55 46.43 22.44
N TYR A 140 -16.25 46.12 22.32
CA TYR A 140 -15.30 46.33 23.42
C TYR A 140 -14.70 47.75 23.48
N ASN A 141 -14.87 48.56 22.43
CA ASN A 141 -14.38 49.94 22.39
C ASN A 141 -15.40 50.99 22.87
N GLU A 142 -16.67 50.60 23.12
CA GLU A 142 -17.68 51.51 23.71
C GLU A 142 -17.71 51.47 25.25
N TRP A 143 -17.15 50.43 25.88
CA TRP A 143 -17.37 50.17 27.31
C TRP A 143 -16.20 50.52 28.25
N PHE A 144 -15.05 50.97 27.73
CA PHE A 144 -13.96 51.50 28.55
C PHE A 144 -13.44 52.83 28.01
N PRO A 145 -13.91 53.99 28.52
CA PRO A 145 -13.28 55.26 28.22
C PRO A 145 -11.88 55.29 28.83
N ARG A 146 -10.92 55.69 27.99
CA ARG A 146 -9.50 55.82 28.28
C ARG A 146 -9.29 56.83 29.42
N VAL A 147 -9.14 56.37 30.65
CA VAL A 147 -8.64 57.17 31.77
C VAL A 147 -7.13 57.23 31.67
N SER A 148 -6.59 58.33 31.15
CA SER A 148 -5.20 58.73 31.35
C SER A 148 -5.18 60.04 32.12
N GLN A 149 -4.84 59.96 33.41
CA GLN A 149 -4.08 60.98 34.14
C GLN A 149 -2.76 61.18 33.36
N THR A 150 -2.23 62.37 33.07
CA THR A 150 -2.18 63.69 33.72
C THR A 150 -2.21 64.80 32.68
#